data_AF-A0A948S989-F1
#
_entry.id   AF-A0A948S989-F1
#
_cell.length_a   1.000
_cell.length_b   1.000
_cell.length_c   1.000
_cell.angle_alpha   90.00
_cell.angle_beta   90.00
_cell.angle_gamma   90.00
#
_symmetry.space_group_name_H-M   'P 1'
#
loop_
_entity.id
_entity.type
_entity.pdbx_description
1 polymer ?
#
loop_
_entity_poly.entity_id
_entity_poly.type
_entity_poly.pdbx_seq_one_letter_code
_entity_poly.pdbx_strand_id
1 'polypeptide(L)'
;MTQLLEKAVNTVSALPDTEQDAVASVILSELEAEQRWDQLFKSSQDVLGLMAREALEEYRAGETAPLELERDFPKDSRRPQGRS
;
A
#
# COMPACT_ATOMS: atom_id res chain seq x y z
N MET A 1 -14.38 -19.41 -12.31
CA MET A 1 -14.11 -18.93 -10.94
C MET A 1 -13.06 -19.85 -10.34
N THR A 2 -12.05 -19.35 -9.61
CA THR A 2 -11.13 -20.24 -8.88
C THR A 2 -11.90 -20.85 -7.70
N GLN A 3 -11.48 -22.03 -7.22
CA GLN A 3 -12.13 -22.68 -6.06
C GLN A 3 -12.16 -21.77 -4.82
N LEU A 4 -11.12 -20.96 -4.65
CA LEU A 4 -11.04 -20.01 -3.54
C LEU A 4 -12.05 -18.87 -3.69
N LEU A 5 -12.16 -18.28 -4.89
CA LEU A 5 -13.13 -17.20 -5.14
C LEU A 5 -14.57 -17.71 -5.04
N GLU A 6 -14.84 -18.92 -5.50
CA GLU A 6 -16.14 -19.57 -5.36
C GLU A 6 -16.52 -19.77 -3.90
N LYS A 7 -15.59 -20.28 -3.08
CA LYS A 7 -15.81 -20.43 -1.63
C LYS A 7 -16.07 -19.08 -0.96
N ALA A 8 -15.33 -18.04 -1.34
CA ALA A 8 -15.50 -16.69 -0.80
C ALA A 8 -16.88 -16.13 -1.15
N VAL A 9 -17.29 -16.18 -2.42
CA VAL A 9 -18.62 -15.74 -2.85
C VAL A 9 -19.72 -16.51 -2.12
N ASN A 10 -19.64 -17.85 -2.08
CA ASN A 10 -20.64 -18.65 -1.38
C ASN A 10 -20.74 -18.33 0.12
N THR A 11 -19.62 -17.97 0.75
CA THR A 11 -19.58 -17.59 2.17
C THR A 11 -20.23 -16.22 2.36
N VAL A 12 -19.92 -15.25 1.49
CA VAL A 12 -20.50 -13.90 1.55
C VAL A 12 -21.99 -13.94 1.25
N SER A 13 -22.44 -14.67 0.22
CA SER A 13 -23.84 -14.78 -0.17
C SER A 13 -24.75 -15.41 0.90
N ALA A 14 -24.19 -16.06 1.92
CA ALA A 14 -24.93 -16.60 3.06
C ALA A 14 -25.16 -15.56 4.18
N LEU A 15 -24.54 -14.39 4.11
CA LEU A 15 -24.70 -13.29 5.08
C LEU A 15 -25.94 -12.45 4.78
N PRO A 16 -26.43 -11.62 5.73
CA PRO A 16 -27.44 -10.61 5.45
C PRO A 16 -26.98 -9.61 4.38
N ASP A 17 -27.91 -9.08 3.58
CA ASP A 17 -27.62 -8.16 2.47
C ASP A 17 -26.72 -6.98 2.87
N THR A 18 -26.94 -6.40 4.05
CA THR A 18 -26.11 -5.30 4.56
C THR A 18 -24.65 -5.68 4.78
N GLU A 19 -24.40 -6.92 5.21
CA GLU A 19 -23.04 -7.44 5.39
C GLU A 19 -22.41 -7.84 4.05
N GLN A 20 -23.21 -8.35 3.11
CA GLN A 20 -22.77 -8.60 1.74
C GLN A 20 -22.29 -7.31 1.08
N ASP A 21 -23.08 -6.24 1.15
CA ASP A 21 -22.76 -4.93 0.58
C ASP A 21 -21.51 -4.33 1.25
N ALA A 22 -21.36 -4.48 2.57
CA ALA A 22 -20.18 -4.01 3.29
C ALA A 22 -18.91 -4.72 2.80
N VAL A 23 -18.96 -6.06 2.65
CA VAL A 23 -17.82 -6.83 2.14
C VAL A 23 -17.53 -6.47 0.68
N ALA A 24 -18.55 -6.36 -0.16
CA ALA A 24 -18.40 -5.97 -1.56
C ALA A 24 -17.76 -4.59 -1.69
N SER A 25 -18.19 -3.61 -0.89
CA SER A 25 -17.62 -2.25 -0.89
C SER A 25 -16.13 -2.25 -0.56
N VAL A 26 -15.69 -3.05 0.43
CA VAL A 26 -14.28 -3.15 0.79
C VAL A 26 -13.49 -3.77 -0.37
N ILE A 27 -13.93 -4.91 -0.91
CA ILE A 27 -13.23 -5.59 -2.01
C ILE A 27 -13.09 -4.67 -3.22
N LEU A 28 -14.17 -3.99 -3.62
CA LEU A 28 -14.13 -3.08 -4.77
C LEU A 28 -13.18 -1.90 -4.54
N SER A 29 -13.19 -1.32 -3.35
CA SER A 29 -12.28 -0.23 -2.98
C SER A 29 -10.81 -0.66 -3.05
N GLU A 30 -10.47 -1.85 -2.52
CA GLU A 30 -9.10 -2.37 -2.58
C GLU A 30 -8.66 -2.65 -4.03
N LEU A 31 -9.53 -3.22 -4.86
CA LEU A 31 -9.25 -3.46 -6.28
C LEU A 31 -9.03 -2.16 -7.06
N GLU A 32 -9.83 -1.12 -6.80
CA GLU A 32 -9.63 0.20 -7.40
C GLU A 32 -8.34 0.88 -6.92
N ALA A 33 -8.03 0.76 -5.63
CA ALA A 33 -6.80 1.28 -5.05
C ALA A 33 -5.57 0.61 -5.70
N GLU A 34 -5.58 -0.71 -5.82
CA GLU A 34 -4.50 -1.48 -6.46
C GLU A 34 -4.32 -1.07 -7.93
N GLN A 35 -5.41 -0.97 -8.70
CA GLN A 35 -5.35 -0.53 -10.09
C GLN A 35 -4.77 0.88 -10.23
N ARG A 36 -5.15 1.80 -9.32
CA ARG A 36 -4.62 3.17 -9.32
C ARG A 36 -3.14 3.19 -8.98
N TRP A 37 -2.71 2.42 -7.98
CA TRP A 37 -1.30 2.28 -7.62
C TRP A 37 -0.49 1.71 -8.78
N ASP A 38 -0.97 0.67 -9.44
CA ASP A 38 -0.33 0.09 -10.62
C ASP A 38 -0.14 1.10 -11.75
N GLN A 39 -1.16 1.92 -12.02
CA GLN A 39 -1.10 2.95 -13.06
C GLN A 39 -0.09 4.04 -12.70
N LEU A 40 -0.12 4.55 -11.47
CA LEU A 40 0.80 5.59 -10.98
C LEU A 40 2.23 5.07 -10.92
N PHE A 41 2.43 3.82 -10.51
CA PHE A 41 3.77 3.23 -10.43
C PHE A 41 4.38 2.96 -11.80
N LYS A 42 3.56 2.54 -12.79
CA LYS A 42 4.02 2.37 -14.17
C LYS A 42 4.49 3.69 -14.79
N SER A 43 3.86 4.81 -14.44
CA SER A 43 4.23 6.12 -14.97
C SER A 43 5.35 6.82 -14.20
N SER A 44 5.76 6.32 -13.03
CA SER A 44 6.75 6.98 -12.16
C SER A 44 8.20 6.54 -12.41
N GLN A 45 8.46 5.57 -13.30
CA GLN A 45 9.78 4.94 -13.48
C GLN A 45 10.90 5.95 -13.78
N ASP A 46 10.64 6.93 -14.65
CA ASP A 46 11.64 7.95 -15.01
C ASP A 46 12.01 8.84 -13.82
N VAL A 47 11.01 9.28 -13.04
CA VAL A 47 11.21 10.12 -11.86
C VAL A 47 11.91 9.33 -10.74
N LEU A 48 11.50 8.09 -10.49
CA LEU A 48 12.17 7.21 -9.54
C LEU A 48 13.62 6.93 -9.96
N GLY A 49 13.86 6.75 -11.26
CA GLY A 49 15.21 6.60 -11.81
C GLY A 49 16.08 7.84 -11.67
N LEU A 50 15.50 9.05 -11.73
CA LEU A 50 16.21 10.29 -11.42
C LEU A 50 16.56 10.36 -9.93
N MET A 51 15.58 10.16 -9.04
CA MET A 51 15.80 10.20 -7.59
C MET A 51 16.84 9.18 -7.13
N ALA A 52 16.85 7.98 -7.71
CA ALA A 52 17.85 6.96 -7.39
C ALA A 52 19.27 7.37 -7.82
N ARG A 53 19.41 8.07 -8.96
CA ARG A 53 20.72 8.60 -9.39
C ARG A 53 21.19 9.71 -8.48
N GLU A 54 20.31 10.65 -8.14
CA GLU A 54 20.62 11.76 -7.22
C GLU A 54 21.08 11.22 -5.87
N ALA A 55 20.34 10.27 -5.27
CA ALA A 55 20.72 9.66 -4.00
C ALA A 55 22.10 8.96 -4.05
N LEU A 56 22.46 8.34 -5.18
CA LEU A 56 23.78 7.74 -5.37
C LEU A 56 24.89 8.79 -5.54
N GLU A 57 24.60 9.92 -6.17
CA GLU A 57 25.53 11.04 -6.30
C GLU A 57 25.79 11.68 -4.93
N GLU A 58 24.75 11.96 -4.15
CA GLU A 58 24.84 12.45 -2.78
C GLU A 58 25.65 11.49 -1.88
N TYR A 59 25.40 10.18 -1.99
CA TYR A 59 26.16 9.17 -1.25
C TYR A 59 27.65 9.23 -1.58
N ARG A 60 27.99 9.32 -2.87
CA ARG A 60 29.40 9.42 -3.33
C ARG A 60 30.05 10.73 -2.93
N ALA A 61 29.29 11.81 -2.86
CA ALA A 61 29.75 13.11 -2.39
C ALA A 61 29.91 13.17 -0.85
N GLY A 62 29.45 12.14 -0.12
CA GLY A 62 29.47 12.11 1.34
C GLY A 62 28.38 12.99 1.98
N GLU A 63 27.34 13.32 1.22
CA GLU A 63 26.23 14.18 1.65
C GLU A 63 25.10 13.40 2.33
N THR A 64 25.22 12.08 2.40
CA THR A 64 24.27 11.20 3.12
C THR A 64 24.71 10.93 4.55
N ALA A 65 23.75 10.76 5.46
CA ALA A 65 24.01 10.26 6.81
C ALA A 65 23.64 8.77 6.93
N PRO A 66 24.32 8.00 7.82
CA PRO A 66 23.87 6.67 8.19
C PRO A 66 22.44 6.70 8.73
N LEU A 67 21.62 5.71 8.33
CA LEU A 67 20.26 5.57 8.84
C LEU A 67 20.29 5.21 10.33
N GLU A 68 19.68 6.07 11.15
CA GLU A 68 19.54 5.86 12.58
C GLU A 68 18.06 5.78 12.93
N LEU A 69 17.56 4.57 13.21
CA LEU A 69 16.11 4.32 13.38
C LEU A 69 15.48 5.20 14.45
N GLU A 70 16.16 5.47 15.57
CA GLU A 70 15.62 6.32 16.64
C GLU A 70 15.55 7.80 16.25
N ARG A 71 16.47 8.26 15.38
CA ARG A 71 16.55 9.64 14.91
C ARG A 71 15.64 9.90 13.72
N ASP A 72 15.69 9.01 12.72
CA ASP A 72 15.03 9.19 11.42
C ASP A 72 13.59 8.65 11.41
N PHE A 73 13.31 7.66 12.28
CA PHE A 73 11.98 7.09 12.50
C PHE A 73 11.62 7.06 13.99
N PRO A 74 11.54 8.23 14.64
CA PRO A 74 11.19 8.30 16.05
C PRO A 74 9.81 7.66 16.22
N LYS A 75 9.69 6.73 17.17
CA LYS A 75 8.41 6.12 17.54
C LYS A 75 7.52 7.23 18.11
N ASP A 76 6.65 7.83 17.28
CA ASP A 76 5.80 8.92 17.77
C ASP A 76 4.84 8.42 18.85
N SER A 77 4.78 9.18 19.93
CA SER A 77 3.91 9.14 21.11
C SER A 77 2.44 9.45 20.79
N ARG A 78 2.03 9.37 19.52
CA ARG A 78 0.66 9.55 19.04
C ARG A 78 0.35 8.52 17.96
N ARG A 79 0.09 7.28 18.36
CA ARG A 79 -0.63 6.33 17.50
C ARG A 79 -2.11 6.78 17.45
N PRO A 80 -2.69 7.16 16.30
CA PRO A 80 -4.09 6.85 16.11
C PRO A 80 -4.17 5.32 16.01
N GLN A 81 -4.97 4.69 16.89
CA GLN A 81 -5.29 3.28 16.74
C GLN A 81 -6.03 3.10 15.42
N GLY A 82 -5.30 2.72 14.37
CA GLY A 82 -5.81 2.36 13.06
C GLY A 82 -6.28 0.91 13.08
N ARG A 83 -7.60 0.78 13.27
CA ARG A 83 -8.51 -0.33 12.99
C ARG A 83 -7.86 -1.61 12.42
N SER A 84 -7.86 -2.65 13.25
CA SER A 84 -8.03 -4.04 12.77
C SER A 84 -9.49 -4.30 12.44
#